data_AF-A0A165BLZ7-F1
#
_entry.id   AF-A0A165BLZ7-F1
#
_cell.length_a   1.000
_cell.length_b   1.000
_cell.length_c   1.000
_cell.angle_alpha   90.00
_cell.angle_beta   90.00
_cell.angle_gamma   90.00
#
_symmetry.space_group_name_H-M   'P 1'
#
loop_
_entity.id
_entity.type
_entity.pdbx_description
1 polymer ?
#
loop_
_entity_poly.entity_id
_entity_poly.type
_entity_poly.pdbx_seq_one_letter_code
_entity_poly.pdbx_strand_id
1 'polypeptide(L)'
;MRCARPLAVVANARRSSPPSLLRLSLASLGRAQCLGQSGRPRRTLSTAADYSHAVFAPLDTFADRHIGPDAGETAKMLERLGYDSMDAFVDDTVPKHIRVAATTVSNDSIPPLTESELLG
;
A
#
# COMPACT_ATOMS: atom_id res chain seq x y z
N MET A 1 -29.33 19.98 -21.32
CA MET A 1 -28.40 19.54 -22.38
C MET A 1 -27.03 19.34 -21.74
N ARG A 2 -26.65 18.11 -21.40
CA ARG A 2 -25.31 17.80 -20.86
C ARG A 2 -24.59 16.93 -21.89
N CYS A 3 -23.48 17.44 -22.41
CA CYS A 3 -22.66 16.77 -23.41
C CYS A 3 -21.95 15.57 -22.77
N ALA A 4 -22.09 14.40 -23.38
CA ALA A 4 -21.29 13.22 -23.04
C ALA A 4 -19.82 13.48 -23.41
N ARG A 5 -18.90 13.34 -22.44
CA ARG A 5 -17.46 13.31 -22.71
C ARG A 5 -17.07 11.87 -23.09
N PRO A 6 -16.37 11.63 -24.20
CA PRO A 6 -15.95 10.28 -24.54
C PRO A 6 -14.80 9.82 -23.64
N LEU A 7 -14.86 8.55 -23.21
CA LEU A 7 -13.77 7.85 -22.51
C LEU A 7 -12.57 7.72 -23.44
N ALA A 8 -11.43 8.29 -23.04
CA ALA A 8 -10.15 8.04 -23.66
C ALA A 8 -9.49 6.81 -23.00
N VAL A 9 -9.41 5.70 -23.73
CA VAL A 9 -8.58 4.53 -23.39
C VAL A 9 -7.11 4.93 -23.51
N VAL A 10 -6.41 5.03 -22.38
CA VAL A 10 -4.95 5.22 -22.35
C VAL A 10 -4.28 3.85 -22.38
N ALA A 11 -3.73 3.48 -23.54
CA ALA A 11 -2.90 2.30 -23.71
C ALA A 11 -1.51 2.53 -23.08
N ASN A 12 -1.17 1.76 -22.04
CA ASN A 12 0.11 1.86 -21.34
C ASN A 12 1.17 0.96 -22.01
N ALA A 13 2.05 1.55 -22.83
CA ALA A 13 3.15 0.86 -23.49
C ALA A 13 4.33 0.64 -22.52
N ARG A 14 4.57 -0.61 -22.11
CA ARG A 14 5.75 -1.02 -21.34
C ARG A 14 7.00 -0.90 -22.22
N ARG A 15 7.91 0.03 -21.91
CA ARG A 15 9.28 0.04 -22.47
C ARG A 15 10.21 -0.70 -21.50
N SER A 16 10.75 -1.83 -21.93
CA SER A 16 11.84 -2.54 -21.27
C SER A 16 13.19 -2.02 -21.79
N SER A 17 14.07 -1.60 -20.89
CA SER A 17 15.47 -1.25 -21.19
C SER A 17 16.38 -2.44 -20.86
N PRO A 18 17.34 -2.81 -21.74
CA PRO A 18 18.36 -3.81 -21.41
C PRO A 18 19.57 -3.15 -20.71
N PRO A 19 20.21 -3.79 -19.71
CA PRO A 19 21.49 -3.31 -19.18
C PRO A 19 22.69 -3.76 -20.02
N SER A 20 23.62 -2.82 -20.21
CA SER A 20 24.79 -2.87 -21.08
C SER A 20 25.95 -3.73 -20.55
N LEU A 21 26.78 -4.19 -21.50
CA LEU A 21 27.87 -5.15 -21.36
C LEU A 21 29.09 -4.67 -20.54
N LEU A 22 29.78 -5.68 -19.99
CA LEU A 22 30.96 -5.66 -19.13
C LEU A 22 32.13 -4.78 -19.60
N ARG A 23 32.80 -4.11 -18.64
CA ARG A 23 34.20 -3.71 -18.76
C ARG A 23 35.07 -4.49 -17.77
N LEU A 24 36.01 -5.28 -18.32
CA LEU A 24 37.09 -5.96 -17.62
C LEU A 24 38.16 -4.93 -17.20
N SER A 25 38.58 -4.94 -15.93
CA SER A 25 39.78 -4.24 -15.48
C SER A 25 40.67 -5.22 -14.72
N LEU A 26 41.87 -5.43 -15.25
CA LEU A 26 42.94 -6.28 -14.72
C LEU A 26 43.87 -5.41 -13.87
N ALA A 27 43.99 -5.66 -12.57
CA ALA A 27 45.07 -5.08 -11.77
C ALA A 27 45.46 -5.93 -10.56
N SER A 28 46.72 -6.39 -10.62
CA SER A 28 47.71 -6.46 -9.54
C SER A 28 47.55 -7.46 -8.38
N LEU A 29 48.47 -8.45 -8.37
CA LEU A 29 48.78 -9.34 -7.25
C LEU A 29 49.40 -8.55 -6.08
N GLY A 30 48.69 -8.51 -4.95
CA GLY A 30 49.20 -8.09 -3.64
C GLY A 30 49.22 -9.25 -2.66
N ARG A 31 50.38 -9.49 -2.05
CA ARG A 31 50.72 -10.66 -1.21
C ARG A 31 50.30 -10.45 0.26
N ALA A 32 49.85 -11.54 0.88
CA ALA A 32 49.89 -11.87 2.31
C ALA A 32 49.09 -11.02 3.32
N GLN A 33 48.15 -11.68 4.00
CA GLN A 33 48.30 -12.09 5.41
C GLN A 33 47.13 -12.99 5.84
N CYS A 34 47.46 -14.23 6.21
CA CYS A 34 46.53 -15.15 6.88
C CYS A 34 46.33 -14.68 8.32
N LEU A 35 45.20 -14.03 8.59
CA LEU A 35 44.67 -13.88 9.94
C LEU A 35 43.43 -14.76 10.02
N GLY A 36 43.58 -15.89 10.70
CA GLY A 36 42.47 -16.75 11.08
C GLY A 36 41.52 -15.97 11.98
N GLN A 37 40.43 -15.46 11.40
CA GLN A 37 39.28 -15.03 12.15
C GLN A 37 38.23 -16.14 12.01
N SER A 38 38.21 -17.03 13.00
CA SER A 38 37.04 -17.83 13.32
C SER A 38 35.95 -16.90 13.87
N GLY A 39 35.47 -16.01 13.01
CA GLY A 39 34.27 -15.22 13.25
C GLY A 39 33.10 -16.11 12.92
N ARG A 40 32.51 -16.76 13.94
CA ARG A 40 31.17 -17.36 13.80
C ARG A 40 30.29 -16.32 13.12
N PRO A 41 29.55 -16.65 12.04
CA PRO A 41 28.60 -15.70 11.48
C PRO A 41 27.64 -15.37 12.61
N ARG A 42 27.73 -14.14 13.13
CA ARG A 42 26.74 -13.60 14.07
C ARG A 42 25.46 -13.64 13.26
N ARG A 43 24.59 -14.61 13.58
CA ARG A 43 23.22 -14.66 13.03
C ARG A 43 22.58 -13.35 13.46
N THR A 44 22.67 -12.34 12.61
CA THR A 44 21.86 -11.15 12.73
C THR A 44 20.44 -11.64 12.49
N LEU A 45 19.65 -11.68 13.56
CA LEU A 45 18.22 -11.91 13.45
C LEU A 45 17.70 -10.91 12.43
N SER A 46 17.14 -11.41 11.34
CA SER A 46 16.43 -10.60 10.34
C SER A 46 15.46 -9.70 11.11
N THR A 47 15.45 -8.39 10.82
CA THR A 47 14.66 -7.39 11.55
C THR A 47 13.25 -7.90 11.80
N ALA A 48 13.01 -8.41 13.00
CA ALA A 48 11.79 -9.12 13.39
C ALA A 48 10.64 -8.15 13.69
N ALA A 49 10.90 -6.84 13.67
CA ALA A 49 9.96 -5.82 14.09
C ALA A 49 8.67 -5.86 13.24
N ASP A 50 8.79 -5.81 11.91
CA ASP A 50 7.61 -5.73 11.04
C ASP A 50 6.80 -7.05 11.01
N TYR A 51 7.47 -8.19 11.18
CA TYR A 51 6.80 -9.50 11.18
C TYR A 51 6.10 -9.81 12.51
N SER A 52 6.67 -9.34 13.63
CA SER A 52 6.08 -9.56 14.96
C SER A 52 4.69 -8.93 15.09
N HIS A 53 4.50 -7.75 14.49
CA HIS A 53 3.23 -7.04 14.53
C HIS A 53 2.14 -7.73 13.71
N ALA A 54 2.50 -8.36 12.59
CA ALA A 54 1.56 -9.08 11.75
C ALA A 54 1.07 -10.39 12.39
N VAL A 55 1.95 -11.10 13.12
CA VAL A 55 1.60 -12.38 13.77
C VAL A 55 0.66 -12.19 14.95
N PHE A 56 0.79 -11.07 15.66
CA PHE A 56 -0.08 -10.69 16.78
C PHE A 56 -1.08 -9.59 16.42
N ALA A 57 -1.31 -9.36 15.13
CA ALA A 57 -2.33 -8.43 14.70
C ALA A 57 -3.71 -8.93 15.17
N PRO A 58 -4.61 -8.03 15.57
CA PRO A 58 -5.99 -8.39 15.85
C PRO A 58 -6.62 -9.14 14.68
N LEU A 59 -7.46 -10.14 14.98
CA LEU A 59 -8.06 -11.03 13.98
C LEU A 59 -9.33 -10.45 13.34
N ASP A 60 -9.91 -9.42 13.95
CA ASP A 60 -11.13 -8.76 13.50
C ASP A 60 -10.86 -7.31 13.09
N THR A 61 -11.74 -6.80 12.24
CA THR A 61 -11.93 -5.36 12.06
C THR A 61 -13.41 -5.05 12.31
N PHE A 62 -13.68 -3.99 13.09
CA PHE A 62 -15.05 -3.59 13.37
C PHE A 62 -15.82 -3.21 12.10
N ALA A 63 -15.12 -2.59 11.13
CA ALA A 63 -15.72 -2.12 9.89
C ALA A 63 -16.36 -3.24 9.07
N ASP A 64 -15.73 -4.43 9.00
CA ASP A 64 -16.24 -5.56 8.20
C ASP A 64 -17.56 -6.11 8.73
N ARG A 65 -17.87 -5.93 10.03
CA ARG A 65 -19.14 -6.36 10.62
C ARG A 65 -20.18 -5.25 10.67
N HIS A 66 -19.75 -4.00 10.56
CA HIS A 66 -20.61 -2.82 10.66
C HIS A 66 -21.09 -2.32 9.30
N ILE A 67 -20.22 -2.41 8.29
CA ILE A 67 -20.53 -2.02 6.91
C ILE A 67 -21.12 -3.24 6.22
N GLY A 68 -22.42 -3.19 5.90
CA GLY A 68 -23.12 -4.30 5.28
C GLY A 68 -22.55 -4.69 3.90
N PRO A 69 -22.45 -3.75 2.94
CA PRO A 69 -21.95 -4.08 1.60
C PRO A 69 -20.44 -4.31 1.57
N ASP A 70 -20.02 -5.41 0.96
CA ASP A 70 -18.60 -5.63 0.64
C ASP A 70 -18.14 -4.78 -0.57
N ALA A 71 -16.86 -4.91 -0.93
CA ALA A 71 -16.29 -4.16 -2.05
C ALA A 71 -16.95 -4.49 -3.41
N GLY A 72 -17.32 -5.75 -3.64
CA GLY A 72 -17.99 -6.19 -4.87
C GLY A 72 -19.45 -5.75 -4.93
N GLU A 73 -20.15 -5.77 -3.81
CA GLU A 73 -21.51 -5.25 -3.68
C GLU A 73 -21.53 -3.73 -3.86
N THR A 74 -20.59 -3.02 -3.23
CA THR A 74 -20.41 -1.57 -3.40
C THR A 74 -20.15 -1.22 -4.87
N ALA A 75 -19.29 -1.97 -5.56
CA ALA A 75 -19.03 -1.77 -6.99
C ALA A 75 -20.29 -1.94 -7.85
N LYS A 76 -21.09 -2.99 -7.60
CA LYS A 76 -22.38 -3.20 -8.29
C LYS A 76 -23.36 -2.06 -8.02
N MET A 77 -23.43 -1.55 -6.79
CA MET A 77 -24.30 -0.41 -6.46
C MET A 77 -23.87 0.86 -7.18
N LEU A 78 -22.57 1.16 -7.22
CA LEU A 78 -22.02 2.32 -7.93
C LEU A 78 -22.25 2.23 -9.44
N GLU A 79 -22.11 1.04 -10.04
CA GLU A 79 -22.42 0.80 -11.45
C GLU A 79 -23.88 1.15 -11.78
N ARG A 80 -24.83 0.77 -10.90
CA ARG A 80 -26.25 1.13 -11.08
C ARG A 80 -26.51 2.63 -11.02
N LEU A 81 -25.70 3.35 -10.25
CA LEU A 81 -25.76 4.80 -10.14
C LEU A 81 -24.96 5.52 -11.24
N GLY A 82 -24.18 4.79 -12.05
CA GLY A 82 -23.35 5.33 -13.12
C GLY A 82 -22.03 5.93 -12.67
N TYR A 83 -21.49 5.47 -11.54
CA TYR A 83 -20.19 5.93 -11.00
C TYR A 83 -19.13 4.82 -11.06
N ASP A 84 -17.90 5.21 -11.41
CA ASP A 84 -16.74 4.31 -11.48
C ASP A 84 -16.07 4.09 -10.11
N SER A 85 -16.32 4.97 -9.14
CA SER A 85 -15.72 4.91 -7.81
C SER A 85 -16.55 5.62 -6.74
N MET A 86 -16.28 5.27 -5.47
CA MET A 86 -16.85 5.97 -4.32
C MET A 86 -16.45 7.45 -4.31
N ASP A 87 -15.19 7.77 -4.66
CA ASP A 87 -14.71 9.16 -4.71
C ASP A 87 -15.48 10.00 -5.73
N ALA A 88 -15.75 9.45 -6.93
CA ALA A 88 -16.54 10.14 -7.95
C ALA A 88 -17.98 10.41 -7.47
N PHE A 89 -18.58 9.43 -6.80
CA PHE A 89 -19.90 9.59 -6.21
C PHE A 89 -19.94 10.66 -5.10
N VAL A 90 -18.95 10.68 -4.22
CA VAL A 90 -18.85 11.67 -3.13
C VAL A 90 -18.58 13.08 -3.67
N ASP A 91 -17.75 13.22 -4.72
CA ASP A 91 -17.44 14.50 -5.36
C ASP A 91 -18.67 15.20 -5.92
N ASP A 92 -19.62 14.44 -6.49
CA ASP A 92 -20.88 14.96 -7.03
C ASP A 92 -21.96 15.15 -5.94
N THR A 93 -21.87 14.43 -4.82
CA THR A 93 -22.86 14.47 -3.74
C THR A 93 -22.58 15.57 -2.70
N VAL A 94 -21.31 15.79 -2.35
CA VAL A 94 -20.93 16.70 -1.26
C VAL A 94 -20.07 17.86 -1.79
N PRO A 95 -20.55 19.12 -1.69
CA PRO A 95 -19.80 20.29 -2.16
C PRO A 95 -18.40 20.42 -1.53
N LYS A 96 -17.39 20.66 -2.36
CA LYS A 96 -15.98 20.64 -1.95
C LYS A 96 -15.63 21.62 -0.81
N HIS A 97 -16.28 22.77 -0.74
CA HIS A 97 -15.96 23.81 0.24
C HIS A 97 -16.42 23.50 1.68
N ILE A 98 -17.29 22.50 1.87
CA ILE A 98 -17.71 22.03 3.21
C ILE A 98 -17.06 20.70 3.60
N ARG A 99 -16.22 20.11 2.74
CA ARG A 99 -15.55 18.84 3.02
C ARG A 99 -14.31 19.06 3.89
N VAL A 100 -14.10 18.16 4.84
CA VAL A 100 -12.87 18.10 5.62
C VAL A 100 -11.72 17.67 4.69
N ALA A 101 -10.57 18.35 4.77
CA ALA A 101 -9.40 18.00 3.98
C ALA A 101 -8.83 16.65 4.45
N ALA A 102 -8.39 15.81 3.50
CA ALA A 102 -7.90 14.44 3.76
C ALA A 102 -6.71 14.36 4.74
N THR A 103 -5.99 15.47 4.94
CA THR A 103 -4.86 15.57 5.88
C THR A 103 -5.26 15.96 7.30
N THR A 104 -6.52 16.30 7.54
CA THR A 104 -6.98 16.86 8.84
C THR A 104 -7.18 15.78 9.89
N VAL A 105 -7.62 14.59 9.47
CA VAL A 105 -7.93 13.45 10.35
C VAL A 105 -7.19 12.24 9.80
N SER A 106 -6.38 11.60 10.64
CA SER A 106 -5.64 10.38 10.30
C SER A 106 -5.75 9.33 11.40
N ASN A 107 -5.47 8.08 11.06
CA ASN A 107 -5.41 6.97 12.01
C ASN A 107 -4.32 7.15 13.07
N ASP A 108 -3.33 8.02 12.84
CA ASP A 108 -2.32 8.35 13.87
C ASP A 108 -2.91 9.24 14.98
N SER A 109 -3.87 10.10 14.63
CA SER A 109 -4.54 10.98 15.58
C SER A 109 -5.66 10.29 16.35
N ILE A 110 -6.36 9.36 15.70
CA ILE A 110 -7.45 8.57 16.28
C ILE A 110 -7.29 7.13 15.75
N PRO A 111 -6.58 6.26 16.49
CA PRO A 111 -6.33 4.90 16.03
C PRO A 111 -7.62 4.08 16.03
N PRO A 112 -7.87 3.27 14.98
CA PRO A 112 -8.98 2.33 14.99
C PRO A 112 -8.70 1.24 16.03
N LEU A 113 -9.70 0.96 16.87
CA LEU A 113 -9.67 -0.16 17.82
C LEU A 113 -10.48 -1.32 17.26
N THR A 114 -10.07 -2.53 17.62
CA THR A 114 -10.94 -3.71 17.50
C THR A 114 -12.03 -3.70 18.54
N GLU A 115 -13.03 -4.56 18.36
CA GLU A 115 -14.15 -4.64 19.30
C GLU A 115 -13.71 -5.10 20.69
N SER A 116 -12.76 -6.03 20.74
CA SER A 116 -12.25 -6.57 22.00
C SER A 116 -11.43 -5.53 22.77
N GLU A 117 -10.68 -4.68 22.05
CA GLU A 117 -9.90 -3.58 22.65
C GLU A 117 -10.80 -2.45 23.17
N LEU A 118 -11.97 -2.22 22.58
CA LEU A 118 -12.89 -1.17 23.01
C LEU A 118 -13.57 -1.48 24.36
N LEU A 119 -13.81 -2.76 24.66
CA LEU A 119 -14.55 -3.22 25.83
C LEU A 119 -13.66 -3.74 26.98
N GLY A 120 -12.34 -3.81 26.77
CA GLY A 120 -11.36 -4.26 27.76
C GLY A 120 -10.97 -3.17 28.75
#